data_AF-A0A6L6R5Q8-F1
#
_entry.id   AF-A0A6L6R5Q8-F1
#
_cell.length_a   1.000
_cell.length_b   1.000
_cell.length_c   1.000
_cell.angle_alpha   90.00
_cell.angle_beta   90.00
_cell.angle_gamma   90.00
#
_symmetry.space_group_name_H-M   'P 1'
#
loop_
_entity.id
_entity.type
_entity.pdbx_description
1 polymer ?
#
loop_
_entity_poly.entity_id
_entity_poly.type
_entity_poly.pdbx_seq_one_letter_code
_entity_poly.pdbx_strand_id
1 'polypeptide(L)'
;GSITKTIFATAVLEQVAAGKLKLTDTVRALAPAVARRYPIAAKKTVAQLLGMTSRIPDYADSAVAKMFANPSQTFTRDQAIALGIAEGKPIPAPGGYSTTNYLLLGEVMQALTGKTPEALVNAVLRQSGMAASKLKQGNVRLPAPSAHGYLGAIYGPEAAKANPSLSATTDVINWTMEWGKEGGGAYSTIGDLAKWGSTCLGTNLLPAKVAAQRLKTTKIDAGNYGLGIVRQGDWLAHSGQAIGYTANVACNPKTGAVVAYALNSTEGPIDLPSYLGPVAWPDYAKANS
;
A
#
# COMPACT_ATOMS: atom_id res chain seq x y z
N GLY A 1 -5.37 -1.47 -4.42
CA GLY A 1 -4.93 -2.05 -3.12
C GLY A 1 -3.52 -1.62 -2.75
N SER A 2 -3.01 -2.15 -1.63
CA SER A 2 -1.73 -1.74 -0.99
C SER A 2 -0.46 -1.83 -1.82
N ILE A 3 -0.45 -2.46 -2.99
CA ILE A 3 0.66 -2.34 -3.96
C ILE A 3 0.97 -0.86 -4.27
N THR A 4 -0.04 0.02 -4.21
CA THR A 4 0.12 1.49 -4.33
C THR A 4 1.23 2.04 -3.42
N LYS A 5 1.42 1.47 -2.22
CA LYS A 5 2.48 1.87 -1.27
C LYS A 5 3.87 1.75 -1.88
N THR A 6 4.13 0.70 -2.65
CA THR A 6 5.45 0.50 -3.29
C THR A 6 5.75 1.60 -4.32
N ILE A 7 4.72 2.06 -5.03
CA ILE A 7 4.81 3.12 -6.03
C ILE A 7 5.01 4.48 -5.33
N PHE A 8 4.20 4.78 -4.32
CA PHE A 8 4.35 6.02 -3.56
C PHE A 8 5.67 6.07 -2.78
N ALA A 9 6.11 4.96 -2.19
CA ALA A 9 7.42 4.84 -1.55
C ALA A 9 8.55 5.13 -2.53
N THR A 10 8.44 4.68 -3.78
CA THR A 10 9.42 4.99 -4.84
C THR A 10 9.48 6.51 -5.07
N ALA A 11 8.35 7.20 -5.18
CA ALA A 11 8.32 8.66 -5.32
C ALA A 11 8.98 9.41 -4.14
N VAL A 12 8.79 8.92 -2.91
CA VAL A 12 9.45 9.47 -1.71
C VAL A 12 10.96 9.22 -1.78
N LEU A 13 11.38 8.00 -2.15
CA LEU A 13 12.78 7.61 -2.24
C LEU A 13 13.51 8.32 -3.39
N GLU A 14 12.82 8.71 -4.46
CA GLU A 14 13.36 9.60 -5.49
C GLU A 14 13.71 10.98 -4.93
N GLN A 15 12.95 11.50 -3.94
CA GLN A 15 13.32 12.74 -3.28
C GLN A 15 14.51 12.58 -2.32
N VAL A 16 14.68 11.39 -1.73
CA VAL A 16 15.92 11.03 -1.00
C VAL A 16 17.10 10.99 -1.95
N ALA A 17 16.95 10.35 -3.10
CA ALA A 17 17.98 10.26 -4.13
C ALA A 17 18.37 11.66 -4.66
N ALA A 18 17.39 12.56 -4.82
CA ALA A 18 17.60 13.95 -5.21
C ALA A 18 18.13 14.85 -4.07
N GLY A 19 18.39 14.32 -2.88
CA GLY A 19 18.93 15.06 -1.73
C GLY A 19 17.95 16.07 -1.10
N LYS A 20 16.67 16.03 -1.45
CA LYS A 20 15.65 16.97 -0.95
C LYS A 20 15.16 16.64 0.46
N LEU A 21 15.32 15.39 0.88
CA LEU A 21 15.02 14.93 2.23
C LEU A 21 15.94 13.76 2.59
N LYS A 22 16.09 13.49 3.88
CA LYS A 22 16.79 12.32 4.41
C LYS A 22 15.79 11.38 5.07
N LEU A 23 16.09 10.09 5.04
CA LEU A 23 15.30 9.07 5.74
C LEU A 23 15.21 9.30 7.26
N THR A 24 16.19 10.00 7.83
CA THR A 24 16.26 10.36 9.26
C THR A 24 15.51 11.65 9.58
N ASP A 25 15.09 12.42 8.57
CA ASP A 25 14.36 13.66 8.83
C ASP A 25 13.00 13.34 9.44
N THR A 26 12.62 14.17 10.42
CA THR A 26 11.33 14.04 11.10
C THR A 26 10.24 14.79 10.35
N VAL A 27 8.98 14.41 10.56
CA VAL A 27 7.82 15.15 10.05
C VAL A 27 7.88 16.63 10.46
N ARG A 28 8.29 16.93 11.70
CA ARG A 28 8.43 18.32 12.18
C ARG A 28 9.50 19.10 11.42
N ALA A 29 10.63 18.47 11.09
CA ALA A 29 11.70 19.13 10.36
C ALA A 29 11.29 19.44 8.91
N LEU A 30 10.62 18.50 8.25
CA LEU A 30 10.21 18.65 6.84
C LEU A 30 8.95 19.49 6.66
N ALA A 31 7.99 19.37 7.57
CA ALA A 31 6.67 19.96 7.45
C ALA A 31 6.12 20.41 8.81
N PRO A 32 6.57 21.56 9.36
CA PRO A 32 6.14 22.05 10.66
C PRO A 32 4.61 22.22 10.80
N ALA A 33 3.93 22.63 9.72
CA ALA A 33 2.47 22.76 9.72
C ALA A 33 1.77 21.39 9.86
N VAL A 34 2.26 20.36 9.16
CA VAL A 34 1.76 18.99 9.28
C VAL A 34 2.01 18.45 10.69
N ALA A 35 3.19 18.71 11.27
CA ALA A 35 3.50 18.30 12.63
C ALA A 35 2.64 18.99 13.70
N ARG A 36 2.20 20.23 13.46
CA ARG A 36 1.20 20.91 14.33
C ARG A 36 -0.17 20.28 14.20
N ARG A 37 -0.59 19.94 12.96
CA ARG A 37 -1.89 19.29 12.70
C ARG A 37 -1.94 17.86 13.24
N TYR A 38 -0.83 17.12 13.17
CA TYR A 38 -0.71 15.74 13.66
C TYR A 38 0.46 15.58 14.65
N PRO A 39 0.30 15.99 15.91
CA PRO A 39 1.37 15.94 16.91
C PRO A 39 1.98 14.54 17.11
N ILE A 40 1.17 13.48 16.98
CA ILE A 40 1.62 12.08 17.08
C ILE A 40 2.69 11.71 16.04
N ALA A 41 2.66 12.36 14.87
CA ALA A 41 3.59 12.12 13.78
C ALA A 41 4.84 13.00 13.87
N ALA A 42 4.82 14.09 14.66
CA ALA A 42 5.82 15.15 14.64
C ALA A 42 7.28 14.67 14.78
N LYS A 43 7.52 13.69 15.66
CA LYS A 43 8.86 13.13 15.90
C LYS A 43 9.18 11.90 15.05
N LYS A 44 8.24 11.43 14.22
CA LYS A 44 8.43 10.25 13.39
C LYS A 44 9.31 10.59 12.20
N THR A 45 10.22 9.71 11.85
CA THR A 45 11.10 9.89 10.69
C THR A 45 10.45 9.37 9.42
N VAL A 46 10.94 9.82 8.27
CA VAL A 46 10.50 9.30 6.96
C VAL A 46 10.72 7.79 6.86
N ALA A 47 11.84 7.27 7.37
CA ALA A 47 12.09 5.82 7.44
C ALA A 47 11.05 5.09 8.30
N GLN A 48 10.64 5.65 9.44
CA GLN A 48 9.66 5.03 10.33
C GLN A 48 8.27 4.95 9.69
N LEU A 49 7.89 5.96 8.90
CA LEU A 49 6.62 5.94 8.17
C LEU A 49 6.67 4.97 6.99
N LEU A 50 7.70 5.03 6.15
CA LEU A 50 7.86 4.12 5.00
C LEU A 50 7.96 2.65 5.43
N GLY A 51 8.69 2.40 6.52
CA GLY A 51 9.00 1.08 7.05
C GLY A 51 8.04 0.56 8.11
N MET A 52 6.89 1.21 8.33
CA MET A 52 5.84 0.75 9.27
C MET A 52 6.30 0.61 10.74
N THR A 53 7.31 1.37 11.17
CA THR A 53 7.82 1.36 12.57
C THR A 53 7.42 2.61 13.36
N SER A 54 6.54 3.46 12.80
CA SER A 54 6.03 4.65 13.47
C SER A 54 5.15 4.33 14.69
N ARG A 55 4.50 3.15 14.68
CA ARG A 55 3.48 2.71 15.65
C ARG A 55 2.23 3.61 15.69
N ILE A 56 1.94 4.34 14.61
CA ILE A 56 0.71 5.13 14.47
C ILE A 56 -0.43 4.19 14.06
N PRO A 57 -1.55 4.15 14.81
CA PRO A 57 -2.65 3.25 14.50
C PRO A 57 -3.26 3.43 13.10
N ASP A 58 -3.79 2.34 12.55
CA ASP A 58 -4.37 2.31 11.20
C ASP A 58 -5.86 2.66 11.19
N TYR A 59 -6.32 3.24 10.08
CA TYR A 59 -7.72 3.63 9.87
C TYR A 59 -8.52 2.61 9.05
N ALA A 60 -7.84 1.66 8.38
CA ALA A 60 -8.43 0.84 7.34
C ALA A 60 -9.64 0.02 7.82
N ASP A 61 -9.53 -0.69 8.95
CA ASP A 61 -10.62 -1.49 9.53
C ASP A 61 -11.87 -0.62 9.79
N SER A 62 -11.67 0.53 10.46
CA SER A 62 -12.77 1.47 10.74
C SER A 62 -13.38 2.06 9.47
N ALA A 63 -12.57 2.39 8.47
CA ALA A 63 -13.08 2.91 7.20
C ALA A 63 -13.90 1.85 6.45
N VAL A 64 -13.41 0.62 6.40
CA VAL A 64 -14.10 -0.53 5.77
C VAL A 64 -15.42 -0.80 6.47
N ALA A 65 -15.45 -0.83 7.81
CA ALA A 65 -16.68 -1.00 8.58
C ALA A 65 -17.72 0.10 8.28
N LYS A 66 -17.30 1.37 8.20
CA LYS A 66 -18.18 2.49 7.82
C LYS A 66 -18.67 2.37 6.38
N MET A 67 -17.86 1.84 5.47
CA MET A 67 -18.25 1.60 4.08
C MET A 67 -19.25 0.44 3.92
N PHE A 68 -19.21 -0.58 4.77
CA PHE A 68 -20.25 -1.62 4.78
C PHE A 68 -21.62 -1.05 5.18
N ALA A 69 -21.64 -0.11 6.13
CA ALA A 69 -22.86 0.61 6.48
C ALA A 69 -23.30 1.60 5.39
N ASN A 70 -22.37 2.28 4.74
CA ASN A 70 -22.62 3.24 3.65
C ASN A 70 -21.59 3.11 2.52
N PRO A 71 -21.90 2.38 1.43
CA PRO A 71 -20.98 2.16 0.30
C PRO A 71 -20.50 3.43 -0.42
N SER A 72 -21.22 4.55 -0.27
CA SER A 72 -20.85 5.84 -0.85
C SER A 72 -19.98 6.69 0.09
N GLN A 73 -19.64 6.17 1.28
CA GLN A 73 -18.78 6.87 2.23
C GLN A 73 -17.43 7.20 1.59
N THR A 74 -17.04 8.48 1.71
CA THR A 74 -15.71 8.96 1.34
C THR A 74 -15.04 9.57 2.56
N PHE A 75 -13.72 9.65 2.53
CA PHE A 75 -12.94 10.25 3.60
C PHE A 75 -11.98 11.25 2.97
N THR A 76 -11.86 12.47 3.49
CA THR A 76 -10.68 13.29 3.19
C THR A 76 -9.44 12.63 3.80
N ARG A 77 -8.23 13.06 3.39
CA ARG A 77 -7.01 12.54 4.01
C ARG A 77 -6.98 12.83 5.51
N ASP A 78 -7.37 14.03 5.91
CA ASP A 78 -7.49 14.45 7.31
C ASP A 78 -8.48 13.57 8.08
N GLN A 79 -9.64 13.26 7.51
CA GLN A 79 -10.63 12.37 8.14
C GLN A 79 -10.09 10.96 8.31
N ALA A 80 -9.41 10.39 7.30
CA ALA A 80 -8.82 9.07 7.40
C ALA A 80 -7.70 9.01 8.45
N ILE A 81 -6.81 10.01 8.50
CA ILE A 81 -5.76 10.09 9.53
C ILE A 81 -6.37 10.22 10.93
N ALA A 82 -7.36 11.10 11.09
CA ALA A 82 -8.04 11.30 12.36
C ALA A 82 -8.76 10.02 12.82
N LEU A 83 -9.39 9.31 11.88
CA LEU A 83 -10.03 8.03 12.14
C LEU A 83 -9.06 6.99 12.69
N GLY A 84 -7.88 6.85 12.05
CA GLY A 84 -6.83 5.95 12.54
C GLY A 84 -6.36 6.33 13.94
N ILE A 85 -6.10 7.61 14.20
CA ILE A 85 -5.66 8.07 15.52
C ILE A 85 -6.71 7.83 16.61
N ALA A 86 -8.00 7.98 16.28
CA ALA A 86 -9.08 7.89 17.25
C ALA A 86 -9.56 6.44 17.50
N GLU A 87 -9.69 5.63 16.46
CA GLU A 87 -10.33 4.31 16.52
C GLU A 87 -9.33 3.16 16.29
N GLY A 88 -8.13 3.45 15.80
CA GLY A 88 -7.15 2.42 15.45
C GLY A 88 -6.57 1.69 16.66
N LYS A 89 -6.28 0.41 16.48
CA LYS A 89 -5.68 -0.43 17.52
C LYS A 89 -4.23 0.00 17.81
N PRO A 90 -3.79 -0.02 19.09
CA PRO A 90 -2.41 0.26 19.44
C PRO A 90 -1.44 -0.69 18.74
N ILE A 91 -0.32 -0.15 18.23
CA ILE A 91 0.72 -0.93 17.55
C ILE A 91 1.92 -1.15 18.49
N PRO A 92 2.29 -2.40 18.80
CA PRO A 92 3.44 -2.70 19.65
C PRO A 92 4.78 -2.43 18.95
N ALA A 93 5.87 -2.55 19.69
CA ALA A 93 7.21 -2.56 19.10
C ALA A 93 7.47 -3.91 18.37
N PRO A 94 8.32 -3.94 17.33
CA PRO A 94 9.09 -2.82 16.77
C PRO A 94 8.28 -1.91 15.81
N GLY A 95 7.06 -2.32 15.45
CA GLY A 95 6.21 -1.66 14.47
C GLY A 95 5.04 -2.56 14.08
N GLY A 96 4.25 -2.09 13.13
CA GLY A 96 3.08 -2.81 12.62
C GLY A 96 2.45 -2.07 11.45
N TYR A 97 1.72 -2.82 10.64
CA TYR A 97 1.15 -2.31 9.39
C TYR A 97 0.16 -1.18 9.65
N SER A 98 0.39 -0.03 9.02
CA SER A 98 -0.50 1.11 9.14
C SER A 98 -0.50 1.93 7.87
N THR A 99 -1.63 1.94 7.17
CA THR A 99 -1.86 2.77 6.00
C THR A 99 -1.88 4.26 6.35
N THR A 100 -2.22 4.62 7.60
CA THR A 100 -2.08 6.00 8.12
C THR A 100 -0.67 6.57 7.91
N ASN A 101 0.38 5.74 7.97
CA ASN A 101 1.74 6.18 7.70
C ASN A 101 1.93 6.77 6.30
N TYR A 102 1.28 6.18 5.31
CA TYR A 102 1.38 6.60 3.92
C TYR A 102 0.58 7.87 3.67
N LEU A 103 -0.54 8.06 4.38
CA LEU A 103 -1.28 9.32 4.36
C LEU A 103 -0.48 10.47 4.98
N LEU A 104 0.18 10.22 6.11
CA LEU A 104 1.06 11.21 6.74
C LEU A 104 2.26 11.57 5.85
N LEU A 105 2.84 10.58 5.16
CA LEU A 105 3.84 10.85 4.12
C LEU A 105 3.23 11.66 2.96
N GLY A 106 1.99 11.40 2.57
CA GLY A 106 1.25 12.21 1.61
C GLY A 106 1.25 13.70 1.96
N GLU A 107 0.90 14.03 3.20
CA GLU A 107 0.92 15.40 3.73
C GLU A 107 2.33 16.01 3.72
N VAL A 108 3.34 15.25 4.16
CA VAL A 108 4.74 15.71 4.15
C VAL A 108 5.23 15.97 2.73
N MET A 109 4.98 15.05 1.80
CA MET A 109 5.41 15.16 0.42
C MET A 109 4.72 16.33 -0.29
N GLN A 110 3.44 16.54 -0.01
CA GLN A 110 2.71 17.68 -0.57
C GLN A 110 3.27 19.00 -0.06
N ALA A 111 3.55 19.11 1.23
CA ALA A 111 4.18 20.30 1.80
C ALA A 111 5.59 20.55 1.25
N LEU A 112 6.39 19.50 1.08
CA LEU A 112 7.78 19.59 0.64
C LEU A 112 7.91 19.88 -0.87
N THR A 113 7.05 19.28 -1.69
CA THR A 113 7.21 19.28 -3.16
C THR A 113 6.20 20.14 -3.90
N GLY A 114 5.13 20.59 -3.23
CA GLY A 114 3.98 21.24 -3.87
C GLY A 114 3.13 20.33 -4.76
N LYS A 115 3.47 19.04 -4.87
CA LYS A 115 2.75 18.07 -5.70
C LYS A 115 1.83 17.21 -4.84
N THR A 116 0.63 16.91 -5.33
CA THR A 116 -0.25 15.99 -4.63
C THR A 116 0.31 14.56 -4.67
N PRO A 117 -0.03 13.70 -3.69
CA PRO A 117 0.37 12.29 -3.72
C PRO A 117 -0.07 11.55 -4.99
N GLU A 118 -1.20 11.91 -5.58
CA GLU A 118 -1.66 11.38 -6.86
C GLU A 118 -0.75 11.79 -8.01
N ALA A 119 -0.31 13.04 -8.04
CA ALA A 119 0.65 13.49 -9.05
C ALA A 119 1.99 12.75 -8.93
N LEU A 120 2.44 12.49 -7.70
CA LEU A 120 3.66 11.73 -7.42
C LEU A 120 3.53 10.25 -7.83
N VAL A 121 2.45 9.57 -7.40
CA VAL A 121 2.17 8.17 -7.79
C VAL A 121 2.06 8.06 -9.31
N ASN A 122 1.28 8.94 -9.95
CA ASN A 122 1.09 8.91 -11.39
C ASN A 122 2.38 9.21 -12.18
N ALA A 123 3.33 9.94 -11.60
CA ALA A 123 4.65 10.14 -12.23
C ALA A 123 5.45 8.83 -12.27
N VAL A 124 5.50 8.09 -11.16
CA VAL A 124 6.20 6.80 -11.09
C VAL A 124 5.50 5.75 -11.97
N LEU A 125 4.16 5.75 -12.02
CA LEU A 125 3.40 4.87 -12.93
C LEU A 125 3.80 5.10 -14.39
N ARG A 126 3.88 6.37 -14.82
CA ARG A 126 4.33 6.73 -16.19
C ARG A 126 5.77 6.30 -16.46
N GLN A 127 6.69 6.58 -15.52
CA GLN A 127 8.10 6.17 -15.62
C GLN A 127 8.28 4.65 -15.74
N SER A 128 7.35 3.89 -15.16
CA SER A 128 7.36 2.41 -15.19
C SER A 128 6.58 1.82 -16.36
N GLY A 129 6.08 2.65 -17.30
CA GLY A 129 5.29 2.19 -18.45
C GLY A 129 3.89 1.67 -18.11
N MET A 130 3.36 1.96 -16.91
CA MET A 130 2.07 1.50 -16.43
C MET A 130 0.92 2.41 -16.91
N ALA A 131 0.73 2.48 -18.22
CA ALA A 131 -0.18 3.44 -18.86
C ALA A 131 -1.67 3.22 -18.57
N ALA A 132 -2.08 2.00 -18.18
CA ALA A 132 -3.46 1.68 -17.82
C ALA A 132 -3.74 1.86 -16.32
N SER A 133 -2.72 2.24 -15.54
CA SER A 133 -2.80 2.40 -14.09
C SER A 133 -2.92 3.87 -13.70
N LYS A 134 -3.68 4.15 -12.64
CA LYS A 134 -3.82 5.52 -12.14
C LYS A 134 -4.23 5.55 -10.67
N LEU A 135 -3.76 6.57 -9.96
CA LEU A 135 -4.36 7.05 -8.71
C LEU A 135 -5.18 8.31 -8.99
N LYS A 136 -6.44 8.32 -8.57
CA LYS A 136 -7.39 9.43 -8.74
C LYS A 136 -7.98 9.81 -7.37
N GLN A 137 -8.44 11.05 -7.26
CA GLN A 137 -9.28 11.50 -6.14
C GLN A 137 -10.75 11.59 -6.58
N GLY A 138 -11.67 11.65 -5.61
CA GLY A 138 -13.10 11.76 -5.82
C GLY A 138 -13.82 10.41 -5.84
N ASN A 139 -15.04 10.34 -6.37
CA ASN A 139 -15.80 9.09 -6.48
C ASN A 139 -15.21 8.20 -7.59
N VAL A 140 -14.08 7.54 -7.29
CA VAL A 140 -13.32 6.75 -8.26
C VAL A 140 -14.02 5.42 -8.50
N ARG A 141 -14.56 5.28 -9.72
CA ARG A 141 -15.00 4.00 -10.29
C ARG A 141 -13.94 3.45 -11.23
N LEU A 142 -13.85 2.12 -11.32
CA LEU A 142 -12.94 1.47 -12.26
C LEU A 142 -13.37 1.79 -13.71
N PRO A 143 -12.43 2.14 -14.60
CA PRO A 143 -12.75 2.36 -16.01
C PRO A 143 -13.10 1.03 -16.69
N ALA A 144 -14.05 1.06 -17.63
CA ALA A 144 -14.36 -0.09 -18.47
C ALA A 144 -13.27 -0.33 -19.54
N PRO A 145 -12.99 -1.59 -19.93
CA PRO A 145 -13.49 -2.82 -19.29
C PRO A 145 -12.81 -3.07 -17.94
N SER A 146 -13.58 -3.49 -16.94
CA SER A 146 -13.11 -3.85 -15.61
C SER A 146 -13.76 -5.15 -15.15
N ALA A 147 -13.02 -5.92 -14.33
CA ALA A 147 -13.62 -7.06 -13.64
C ALA A 147 -14.57 -6.55 -12.55
N HIS A 148 -15.74 -7.20 -12.42
CA HIS A 148 -16.58 -7.06 -11.24
C HIS A 148 -15.86 -7.63 -10.03
N GLY A 149 -15.93 -6.95 -8.88
CA GLY A 149 -15.30 -7.37 -7.63
C GLY A 149 -16.33 -7.76 -6.60
N TYR A 150 -16.02 -8.75 -5.76
CA TYR A 150 -16.95 -9.31 -4.78
C TYR A 150 -16.39 -9.25 -3.36
N LEU A 151 -17.26 -8.99 -2.36
CA LEU A 151 -16.83 -8.91 -0.96
C LEU A 151 -16.08 -10.14 -0.48
N GLY A 152 -16.38 -11.32 -1.02
CA GLY A 152 -15.67 -12.55 -0.73
C GLY A 152 -15.92 -13.07 0.69
N ALA A 153 -15.29 -14.19 1.02
CA ALA A 153 -15.53 -14.88 2.29
C ALA A 153 -15.01 -14.08 3.51
N ILE A 154 -14.03 -13.20 3.32
CA ILE A 154 -13.46 -12.41 4.43
C ILE A 154 -14.38 -11.27 4.84
N TYR A 155 -14.83 -10.46 3.88
CA TYR A 155 -15.63 -9.27 4.18
C TYR A 155 -17.13 -9.52 4.14
N GLY A 156 -17.62 -10.55 3.44
CA GLY A 156 -19.05 -10.86 3.34
C GLY A 156 -19.75 -10.98 4.70
N PRO A 157 -19.25 -11.82 5.65
CA PRO A 157 -19.89 -11.97 6.96
C PRO A 157 -19.85 -10.72 7.83
N GLU A 158 -18.77 -9.93 7.77
CA GLU A 158 -18.67 -8.66 8.50
C GLU A 158 -19.61 -7.61 7.92
N ALA A 159 -19.64 -7.51 6.59
CA ALA A 159 -20.52 -6.59 5.88
C ALA A 159 -21.99 -6.88 6.15
N ALA A 160 -22.39 -8.16 6.18
CA ALA A 160 -23.75 -8.59 6.49
C ALA A 160 -24.21 -8.17 7.90
N LYS A 161 -23.30 -8.07 8.87
CA LYS A 161 -23.61 -7.57 10.22
C LYS A 161 -23.95 -6.07 10.22
N ALA A 162 -23.26 -5.29 9.37
CA ALA A 162 -23.49 -3.86 9.24
C ALA A 162 -24.70 -3.54 8.36
N ASN A 163 -24.91 -4.33 7.30
CA ASN A 163 -26.02 -4.18 6.37
C ASN A 163 -26.47 -5.58 5.85
N PRO A 164 -27.65 -6.07 6.26
CA PRO A 164 -28.14 -7.40 5.90
C PRO A 164 -28.35 -7.65 4.40
N SER A 165 -28.32 -6.61 3.56
CA SER A 165 -28.36 -6.77 2.09
C SER A 165 -27.00 -7.15 1.49
N LEU A 166 -25.93 -7.10 2.28
CA LEU A 166 -24.58 -7.47 1.85
C LEU A 166 -24.28 -8.94 2.16
N SER A 167 -23.47 -9.55 1.30
CA SER A 167 -23.01 -10.94 1.41
C SER A 167 -21.67 -11.11 0.71
N ALA A 168 -21.06 -12.30 0.80
CA ALA A 168 -19.81 -12.61 0.11
C ALA A 168 -19.91 -12.43 -1.42
N THR A 169 -21.10 -12.61 -2.00
CA THR A 169 -21.35 -12.45 -3.44
C THR A 169 -21.81 -11.04 -3.83
N THR A 170 -21.81 -10.09 -2.90
CA THR A 170 -22.16 -8.70 -3.25
C THR A 170 -21.10 -8.10 -4.16
N ASP A 171 -21.56 -7.68 -5.34
CA ASP A 171 -20.76 -6.93 -6.31
C ASP A 171 -20.51 -5.50 -5.82
N VAL A 172 -19.24 -5.12 -5.77
CA VAL A 172 -18.76 -3.81 -5.30
C VAL A 172 -18.13 -2.97 -6.41
N ILE A 173 -18.37 -3.29 -7.69
CA ILE A 173 -17.83 -2.53 -8.84
C ILE A 173 -18.16 -1.02 -8.77
N ASN A 174 -19.30 -0.66 -8.17
CA ASN A 174 -19.76 0.72 -8.04
C ASN A 174 -19.32 1.40 -6.74
N TRP A 175 -18.60 0.70 -5.85
CA TRP A 175 -18.10 1.26 -4.62
C TRP A 175 -16.84 2.08 -4.91
N THR A 176 -16.70 3.21 -4.23
CA THR A 176 -15.50 4.04 -4.38
C THR A 176 -14.29 3.37 -3.77
N MET A 177 -13.16 3.35 -4.49
CA MET A 177 -11.87 2.87 -3.96
C MET A 177 -11.01 4.02 -3.41
N GLU A 178 -11.55 5.24 -3.34
CA GLU A 178 -10.83 6.45 -2.94
C GLU A 178 -10.35 6.39 -1.49
N TRP A 179 -11.02 5.64 -0.61
CA TRP A 179 -10.64 5.48 0.79
C TRP A 179 -9.21 4.96 0.99
N GLY A 180 -8.65 4.23 0.01
CA GLY A 180 -7.27 3.75 0.06
C GLY A 180 -6.21 4.80 -0.25
N LYS A 181 -6.54 5.87 -0.99
CA LYS A 181 -5.65 6.99 -1.35
C LYS A 181 -4.25 6.55 -1.83
N GLU A 182 -3.18 7.28 -1.54
CA GLU A 182 -1.79 6.88 -1.81
C GLU A 182 -1.33 5.62 -1.05
N GLY A 183 -2.11 5.18 -0.06
CA GLY A 183 -1.88 3.95 0.69
C GLY A 183 -2.45 2.69 0.01
N GLY A 184 -3.30 2.82 -1.00
CA GLY A 184 -3.99 1.65 -1.56
C GLY A 184 -5.04 1.88 -2.65
N GLY A 185 -5.27 3.13 -3.08
CA GLY A 185 -6.37 3.53 -3.95
C GLY A 185 -6.08 3.48 -5.45
N ALA A 186 -4.87 3.11 -5.89
CA ALA A 186 -4.60 3.01 -7.32
C ALA A 186 -5.28 1.77 -7.93
N TYR A 187 -5.79 1.93 -9.16
CA TYR A 187 -6.23 0.83 -10.01
C TYR A 187 -5.17 0.50 -11.06
N SER A 188 -5.18 -0.73 -11.57
CA SER A 188 -4.19 -1.24 -12.50
C SER A 188 -4.74 -2.41 -13.31
N THR A 189 -3.91 -2.99 -14.17
CA THR A 189 -4.15 -4.24 -14.90
C THR A 189 -3.05 -5.24 -14.55
N ILE A 190 -3.28 -6.54 -14.77
CA ILE A 190 -2.23 -7.56 -14.55
C ILE A 190 -0.99 -7.25 -15.41
N GLY A 191 -1.18 -6.80 -16.66
CA GLY A 191 -0.07 -6.41 -17.54
C GLY A 191 0.77 -5.26 -16.99
N ASP A 192 0.14 -4.22 -16.43
CA ASP A 192 0.88 -3.13 -15.79
C ASP A 192 1.54 -3.57 -14.47
N LEU A 193 0.90 -4.44 -13.68
CA LEU A 193 1.52 -5.03 -12.50
C LEU A 193 2.75 -5.87 -12.86
N ALA A 194 2.76 -6.58 -13.98
CA ALA A 194 3.94 -7.30 -14.47
C ALA A 194 5.08 -6.34 -14.86
N LYS A 195 4.78 -5.19 -15.48
CA LYS A 195 5.78 -4.13 -15.73
C LYS A 195 6.34 -3.60 -14.42
N TRP A 196 5.50 -3.37 -13.41
CA TRP A 196 5.94 -2.96 -12.09
C TRP A 196 6.82 -4.01 -11.40
N GLY A 197 6.47 -5.29 -11.51
CA GLY A 197 7.30 -6.39 -11.04
C GLY A 197 8.66 -6.42 -11.73
N SER A 198 8.72 -6.09 -13.02
CA SER A 198 9.97 -6.04 -13.81
C SER A 198 10.92 -4.92 -13.37
N THR A 199 10.43 -3.88 -12.70
CA THR A 199 11.28 -2.86 -12.04
C THR A 199 11.72 -3.28 -10.63
N CYS A 200 11.42 -4.52 -10.23
CA CYS A 200 11.52 -5.00 -8.87
C CYS A 200 10.79 -4.10 -7.86
N LEU A 201 9.53 -3.83 -8.18
CA LEU A 201 8.63 -2.95 -7.42
C LEU A 201 9.23 -1.56 -7.22
N GLY A 202 9.88 -1.03 -8.25
CA GLY A 202 10.54 0.28 -8.26
C GLY A 202 11.95 0.31 -7.65
N THR A 203 12.47 -0.81 -7.16
CA THR A 203 13.82 -0.87 -6.59
C THR A 203 14.88 -0.54 -7.63
N ASN A 204 14.69 -1.01 -8.88
CA ASN A 204 15.63 -0.80 -9.98
C ASN A 204 15.56 0.62 -10.57
N LEU A 205 14.59 1.43 -10.14
CA LEU A 205 14.48 2.85 -10.53
C LEU A 205 15.30 3.77 -9.63
N LEU A 206 15.82 3.26 -8.51
CA LEU A 206 16.52 4.03 -7.50
C LEU A 206 18.04 3.83 -7.63
N PRO A 207 18.86 4.85 -7.31
CA PRO A 207 20.29 4.66 -7.18
C PRO A 207 20.62 3.56 -6.16
N ALA A 208 21.68 2.79 -6.41
CA ALA A 208 22.04 1.61 -5.62
C ALA A 208 22.09 1.86 -4.10
N LYS A 209 22.57 3.03 -3.67
CA LYS A 209 22.62 3.42 -2.25
C LYS A 209 21.23 3.54 -1.63
N VAL A 210 20.27 4.14 -2.34
CA VAL A 210 18.89 4.31 -1.85
C VAL A 210 18.13 2.99 -1.94
N ALA A 211 18.35 2.20 -3.00
CA ALA A 211 17.83 0.85 -3.12
C ALA A 211 18.31 -0.03 -1.95
N ALA A 212 19.59 0.00 -1.59
CA ALA A 212 20.11 -0.73 -0.44
C ALA A 212 19.45 -0.32 0.89
N GLN A 213 19.13 0.97 1.07
CA GLN A 213 18.37 1.43 2.24
C GLN A 213 16.93 0.94 2.23
N ARG A 214 16.27 0.92 1.06
CA ARG A 214 14.90 0.41 0.88
C ARG A 214 14.77 -1.05 1.34
N LEU A 215 15.80 -1.86 1.08
CA LEU A 215 15.81 -3.29 1.33
C LEU A 215 16.26 -3.67 2.76
N LYS A 216 16.61 -2.69 3.61
CA LYS A 216 16.83 -2.95 5.04
C LYS A 216 15.47 -3.12 5.72
N THR A 217 15.19 -4.35 6.14
CA THR A 217 13.87 -4.74 6.67
C THR A 217 13.82 -4.76 8.19
N THR A 218 12.66 -4.46 8.75
CA THR A 218 12.29 -4.77 10.13
C THR A 218 11.20 -5.85 10.13
N LYS A 219 11.29 -6.83 11.04
CA LYS A 219 10.23 -7.84 11.21
C LYS A 219 9.04 -7.21 11.94
N ILE A 220 7.91 -7.12 11.26
CA ILE A 220 6.62 -6.64 11.78
C ILE A 220 5.53 -7.71 11.55
N ASP A 221 4.29 -7.40 11.89
CA ASP A 221 3.10 -8.23 11.63
C ASP A 221 2.92 -8.63 10.15
N ALA A 222 3.31 -7.77 9.22
CA ALA A 222 3.32 -8.03 7.77
C ALA A 222 4.60 -8.73 7.24
N GLY A 223 5.45 -9.24 8.13
CA GLY A 223 6.71 -9.92 7.77
C GLY A 223 7.94 -9.00 7.76
N ASN A 224 8.96 -9.34 6.97
CA ASN A 224 10.16 -8.51 6.85
C ASN A 224 9.88 -7.31 5.93
N TYR A 225 9.57 -6.17 6.53
CA TYR A 225 9.11 -4.99 5.82
C TYR A 225 10.25 -3.95 5.69
N GLY A 226 10.58 -3.61 4.46
CA GLY A 226 11.53 -2.54 4.09
C GLY A 226 10.81 -1.20 3.91
N LEU A 227 11.37 -0.29 3.13
CA LEU A 227 10.72 0.99 2.84
C LEU A 227 9.65 0.81 1.75
N GLY A 228 8.44 0.47 2.16
CA GLY A 228 7.30 0.22 1.27
C GLY A 228 7.45 -1.02 0.40
N ILE A 229 8.08 -2.07 0.93
CA ILE A 229 8.27 -3.33 0.21
C ILE A 229 8.42 -4.47 1.22
N VAL A 230 7.88 -5.65 0.91
CA VAL A 230 8.05 -6.85 1.72
C VAL A 230 9.18 -7.67 1.11
N ARG A 231 10.07 -8.21 1.95
CA ARG A 231 11.06 -9.19 1.54
C ARG A 231 10.66 -10.56 2.06
N GLN A 232 10.59 -11.53 1.16
CA GLN A 232 10.30 -12.92 1.51
C GLN A 232 11.38 -13.81 0.89
N GLY A 233 12.37 -14.18 1.70
CA GLY A 233 13.59 -14.83 1.21
C GLY A 233 14.31 -13.97 0.16
N ASP A 234 14.47 -14.53 -1.03
CA ASP A 234 15.04 -13.85 -2.18
C ASP A 234 14.05 -13.00 -2.96
N TRP A 235 12.75 -13.10 -2.67
CA TRP A 235 11.72 -12.35 -3.39
C TRP A 235 11.45 -11.00 -2.72
N LEU A 236 11.24 -10.00 -3.57
CA LEU A 236 10.65 -8.72 -3.19
C LEU A 236 9.19 -8.74 -3.61
N ALA A 237 8.29 -8.37 -2.71
CA ALA A 237 6.87 -8.55 -2.91
C ALA A 237 6.04 -7.43 -2.27
N HIS A 238 4.80 -7.32 -2.71
CA HIS A 238 3.76 -6.63 -1.97
C HIS A 238 2.39 -7.16 -2.37
N SER A 239 1.55 -7.47 -1.37
CA SER A 239 0.14 -7.80 -1.58
C SER A 239 -0.72 -6.55 -1.60
N GLY A 240 -1.85 -6.59 -2.26
CA GLY A 240 -2.80 -5.50 -2.34
C GLY A 240 -4.19 -6.02 -2.11
N GLN A 241 -4.78 -5.66 -0.98
CA GLN A 241 -6.19 -5.89 -0.70
C GLN A 241 -6.95 -4.57 -0.82
N ALA A 242 -8.13 -4.63 -1.41
CA ALA A 242 -9.17 -3.60 -1.36
C ALA A 242 -10.52 -4.33 -1.30
N ILE A 243 -11.59 -3.60 -0.94
CA ILE A 243 -12.94 -4.17 -0.95
C ILE A 243 -13.24 -4.67 -2.36
N GLY A 244 -13.44 -5.98 -2.53
CA GLY A 244 -13.76 -6.59 -3.82
C GLY A 244 -12.59 -7.19 -4.58
N TYR A 245 -11.35 -6.94 -4.17
CA TYR A 245 -10.18 -7.23 -5.00
C TYR A 245 -8.94 -7.55 -4.17
N THR A 246 -8.24 -8.62 -4.56
CA THR A 246 -6.91 -8.97 -4.07
C THR A 246 -5.94 -9.02 -5.25
N ALA A 247 -4.73 -8.53 -5.07
CA ALA A 247 -3.66 -8.63 -6.05
C ALA A 247 -2.31 -8.85 -5.37
N ASN A 248 -1.37 -9.46 -6.08
CA ASN A 248 0.01 -9.59 -5.63
C ASN A 248 0.95 -9.30 -6.79
N VAL A 249 2.10 -8.74 -6.45
CA VAL A 249 3.24 -8.59 -7.36
C VAL A 249 4.52 -8.92 -6.62
N ALA A 250 5.37 -9.70 -7.26
CA ALA A 250 6.67 -10.10 -6.74
C ALA A 250 7.73 -10.10 -7.84
N CYS A 251 8.97 -9.84 -7.47
CA CYS A 251 10.14 -10.04 -8.30
C CYS A 251 11.20 -10.85 -7.55
N ASN A 252 12.01 -11.60 -8.27
CA ASN A 252 13.25 -12.17 -7.77
C ASN A 252 14.42 -11.41 -8.42
N PRO A 253 15.14 -10.55 -7.69
CA PRO A 253 16.23 -9.76 -8.24
C PRO A 253 17.45 -10.60 -8.66
N LYS A 254 17.57 -11.86 -8.20
CA LYS A 254 18.66 -12.76 -8.62
C LYS A 254 18.39 -13.39 -9.98
N THR A 255 17.15 -13.79 -10.25
CA THR A 255 16.77 -14.51 -11.48
C THR A 255 16.08 -13.63 -12.53
N GLY A 256 15.61 -12.44 -12.14
CA GLY A 256 14.77 -11.58 -12.97
C GLY A 256 13.32 -12.07 -13.08
N ALA A 257 12.93 -13.13 -12.39
CA ALA A 257 11.57 -13.66 -12.44
C ALA A 257 10.57 -12.67 -11.83
N VAL A 258 9.39 -12.58 -12.45
CA VAL A 258 8.29 -11.70 -12.02
C VAL A 258 7.01 -12.51 -11.95
N VAL A 259 6.25 -12.30 -10.88
CA VAL A 259 4.90 -12.86 -10.73
C VAL A 259 3.93 -11.76 -10.38
N ALA A 260 2.84 -11.68 -11.13
CA ALA A 260 1.73 -10.77 -10.87
C ALA A 260 0.41 -11.50 -11.10
N TYR A 261 -0.52 -11.39 -10.15
CA TYR A 261 -1.85 -11.96 -10.28
C TYR A 261 -2.87 -11.12 -9.51
N ALA A 262 -4.14 -11.26 -9.89
CA ALA A 262 -5.26 -10.59 -9.24
C ALA A 262 -6.46 -11.53 -9.16
N LEU A 263 -7.21 -11.41 -8.08
CA LEU A 263 -8.50 -12.03 -7.85
C LEU A 263 -9.53 -10.93 -7.68
N ASN A 264 -10.71 -11.16 -8.23
CA ASN A 264 -11.84 -10.25 -8.15
C ASN A 264 -12.73 -10.55 -6.93
N SER A 265 -12.11 -10.94 -5.83
CA SER A 265 -12.75 -11.20 -4.55
C SER A 265 -11.80 -10.82 -3.41
N THR A 266 -12.35 -10.43 -2.25
CA THR A 266 -11.54 -10.21 -1.04
C THR A 266 -11.26 -11.56 -0.36
N GLU A 267 -10.13 -12.16 -0.71
CA GLU A 267 -9.72 -13.49 -0.22
C GLU A 267 -8.57 -13.44 0.81
N GLY A 268 -8.14 -12.25 1.22
CA GLY A 268 -7.04 -12.08 2.16
C GLY A 268 -5.68 -11.91 1.49
N PRO A 269 -4.60 -11.69 2.28
CA PRO A 269 -3.25 -11.78 1.77
C PRO A 269 -2.98 -13.21 1.32
N ILE A 270 -2.60 -13.33 0.06
CA ILE A 270 -2.27 -14.63 -0.52
C ILE A 270 -0.77 -14.87 -0.32
N ASP A 271 -0.44 -16.00 0.29
CA ASP A 271 0.94 -16.40 0.52
C ASP A 271 1.58 -16.80 -0.82
N LEU A 272 2.59 -16.04 -1.25
CA LEU A 272 3.33 -16.28 -2.50
C LEU A 272 3.87 -17.73 -2.62
N PRO A 273 4.47 -18.34 -1.59
CA PRO A 273 4.84 -19.75 -1.58
C PRO A 273 3.73 -20.71 -1.98
N SER A 274 2.49 -20.49 -1.52
CA SER A 274 1.33 -21.32 -1.84
C SER A 274 0.97 -21.30 -3.33
N TYR A 275 1.42 -20.29 -4.07
CA TYR A 275 1.11 -20.11 -5.50
C TYR A 275 2.31 -20.36 -6.42
N LEU A 276 3.51 -20.01 -5.98
CA LEU A 276 4.75 -20.25 -6.73
C LEU A 276 5.15 -21.74 -6.72
N GLY A 277 4.68 -22.47 -5.70
CA GLY A 277 5.07 -23.85 -5.47
C GLY A 277 6.58 -24.00 -5.20
N PRO A 278 7.05 -25.24 -4.98
CA PRO A 278 8.46 -25.51 -4.68
C PRO A 278 9.42 -25.17 -5.84
N VAL A 279 8.93 -25.05 -7.08
CA VAL A 279 9.75 -24.84 -8.29
C VAL A 279 10.33 -23.43 -8.36
N ALA A 280 9.57 -22.41 -7.94
CA ALA A 280 10.04 -21.02 -7.90
C ALA A 280 10.57 -20.59 -6.52
N TRP A 281 10.53 -21.48 -5.52
CA TRP A 281 10.99 -21.19 -4.15
C TRP A 281 11.56 -22.39 -3.37
N PRO A 282 12.75 -22.91 -3.76
CA PRO A 282 13.32 -24.12 -3.17
C PRO A 282 13.62 -24.00 -1.66
N ASP A 283 14.06 -22.82 -1.21
CA ASP A 283 14.50 -22.61 0.18
C ASP A 283 13.33 -22.46 1.18
N TYR A 284 12.17 -21.98 0.76
CA TYR A 284 10.98 -21.91 1.63
C TYR A 284 10.32 -23.27 1.78
N ALA A 285 10.29 -24.07 0.70
CA ALA A 285 9.80 -25.43 0.75
C ALA A 285 10.57 -26.27 1.79
N LYS A 286 11.90 -26.08 1.91
CA LYS A 286 12.74 -26.78 2.91
C LYS A 286 12.56 -26.29 4.34
N ALA A 287 12.18 -25.03 4.54
CA ALA A 287 12.03 -24.45 5.88
C ALA A 287 10.65 -24.72 6.51
N ASN A 288 9.69 -25.19 5.71
CA ASN A 288 8.30 -25.44 6.12
C ASN A 288 7.83 -26.88 5.79
N SER A 289 8.77 -27.78 5.50
CA SER A 289 8.57 -29.23 5.36
C SER A 289 9.02 -29.96 6.62
#